data_AF-A0A0C5DK17-F1
#
_entry.id   AF-A0A0C5DK17-F1
#
_cell.length_a   1.000
_cell.length_b   1.000
_cell.length_c   1.000
_cell.angle_alpha   90.00
_cell.angle_beta   90.00
_cell.angle_gamma   90.00
#
_symmetry.space_group_name_H-M   'P 1'
#
loop_
_entity.id
_entity.type
_entity.pdbx_description
1 polymer ?
#
loop_
_entity_poly.entity_id
_entity_poly.type
_entity_poly.pdbx_seq_one_letter_code
_entity_poly.pdbx_strand_id
1 'polypeptide(L)'
;MGCHLTKGSKKKEEVVLPEPPEPASPDPRLPLTARQKFNIIKSWKGISRAIEPTGVYMFVKLFENNAELINLFTKFKQLRTRDEQAESLELAEHAKTVMSSIDEGIKSMDNVDYFFDVLHQIGASHHKIPGFKKEYFWKIEIPFLEAVRLTLDDRYTENMDNIYRITIKFLLETVVEGYEKAEKRESNENVKNNVNSTEGNCSKGTNGS
;
A
#
# COMPACT_ATOMS: atom_id res chain seq x y z
N MET A 1 -76.04 7.46 38.65
CA MET A 1 -74.66 7.83 38.26
C MET A 1 -73.82 6.56 38.27
N GLY A 2 -73.31 6.14 37.12
CA GLY A 2 -72.48 4.94 37.00
C GLY A 2 -71.94 4.85 35.59
N CYS A 3 -70.79 5.48 35.36
CA CYS A 3 -70.10 5.47 34.07
C CYS A 3 -69.09 4.32 34.07
N HIS A 4 -69.26 3.35 33.16
CA HIS A 4 -68.34 2.23 32.98
C HIS A 4 -67.38 2.59 31.83
N LEU A 5 -66.11 2.86 32.17
CA LEU A 5 -65.04 3.15 31.21
C LEU A 5 -64.41 1.85 30.73
N THR A 6 -64.71 1.43 29.50
CA THR A 6 -64.02 0.34 28.81
C THR A 6 -62.68 0.83 28.26
N LYS A 7 -61.56 0.32 28.79
CA LYS A 7 -60.22 0.51 28.21
C LYS A 7 -60.08 -0.33 26.93
N GLY A 8 -60.06 0.33 25.78
CA GLY A 8 -59.61 -0.27 24.52
C GLY A 8 -58.09 -0.38 24.49
N SER A 9 -57.56 -1.60 24.55
CA SER A 9 -56.14 -1.87 24.30
C SER A 9 -55.86 -1.75 22.80
N LYS A 10 -55.24 -0.66 22.36
CA LYS A 10 -54.64 -0.57 21.03
C LYS A 10 -53.39 -1.46 21.02
N LYS A 11 -53.45 -2.60 20.34
CA LYS A 11 -52.24 -3.33 19.90
C LYS A 11 -51.45 -2.38 19.00
N LYS A 12 -50.23 -2.03 19.40
CA LYS A 12 -49.24 -1.47 18.49
C LYS A 12 -48.83 -2.59 17.54
N GLU A 13 -49.17 -2.47 16.27
CA GLU A 13 -48.46 -3.20 15.22
C GLU A 13 -47.03 -2.67 15.19
N GLU A 14 -46.10 -3.51 15.60
CA GLU A 14 -44.67 -3.27 15.47
C GLU A 14 -44.32 -3.40 13.99
N VAL A 15 -44.07 -2.26 13.34
CA VAL A 15 -43.55 -2.25 11.97
C VAL A 15 -42.14 -2.82 12.02
N VAL A 16 -42.02 -4.12 11.76
CA VAL A 16 -40.72 -4.77 11.55
C VAL A 16 -40.19 -4.24 10.22
N LEU A 17 -39.37 -3.20 10.29
CA LEU A 17 -38.59 -2.76 9.15
C LEU A 17 -37.66 -3.92 8.75
N PRO A 18 -37.57 -4.27 7.46
CA PRO A 18 -36.62 -5.29 7.02
C PRO A 18 -35.21 -4.86 7.44
N GLU A 19 -34.48 -5.76 8.11
CA GLU A 19 -33.09 -5.51 8.44
C GLU A 19 -32.33 -5.13 7.16
N PRO A 20 -31.45 -4.10 7.22
CA PRO A 20 -30.61 -3.78 6.08
C PRO A 20 -29.82 -5.03 5.67
N PRO A 21 -29.63 -5.29 4.37
CA PRO A 21 -28.81 -6.41 3.93
C PRO A 21 -27.42 -6.30 4.56
N GLU A 22 -26.93 -7.41 5.11
CA GLU A 22 -25.56 -7.47 5.65
C GLU A 22 -24.57 -7.01 4.57
N PRO A 23 -23.59 -6.17 4.94
CA PRO A 23 -22.63 -5.69 3.96
C PRO A 23 -21.91 -6.89 3.32
N ALA A 24 -21.81 -6.86 2.00
CA ALA A 24 -21.15 -7.92 1.24
C ALA A 24 -19.75 -8.20 1.81
N SER A 25 -19.41 -9.49 1.92
CA SER A 25 -18.07 -9.90 2.33
C SER A 25 -17.04 -9.30 1.38
N PRO A 26 -15.88 -8.80 1.90
CA PRO A 26 -14.82 -8.32 1.03
C PRO A 26 -14.33 -9.41 0.08
N ASP A 27 -13.68 -8.99 -1.00
CA ASP A 27 -12.97 -9.92 -1.89
C ASP A 27 -12.04 -10.83 -1.07
N PRO A 28 -12.06 -12.16 -1.28
CA PRO A 28 -11.29 -13.11 -0.48
C PRO A 28 -9.77 -12.93 -0.57
N ARG A 29 -9.27 -12.18 -1.56
CA ARG A 29 -7.84 -11.85 -1.69
C ARG A 29 -7.39 -10.76 -0.72
N LEU A 30 -8.32 -10.06 -0.06
CA LEU A 30 -7.99 -9.05 0.94
C LEU A 30 -7.88 -9.71 2.33
N PRO A 31 -6.80 -9.47 3.09
CA PRO A 31 -6.65 -9.99 4.44
C PRO A 31 -7.40 -9.13 5.47
N LEU A 32 -8.51 -8.50 5.08
CA LEU A 32 -9.28 -7.59 5.90
C LEU A 32 -10.75 -8.02 5.91
N THR A 33 -11.34 -8.09 7.09
CA THR A 33 -12.80 -8.18 7.24
C THR A 33 -13.48 -6.89 6.75
N ALA A 34 -14.79 -6.94 6.46
CA ALA A 34 -15.55 -5.76 6.05
C ALA A 34 -15.41 -4.60 7.05
N ARG A 35 -15.43 -4.92 8.35
CA ARG A 35 -15.25 -3.95 9.43
C ARG A 35 -13.85 -3.34 9.44
N GLN A 36 -12.81 -4.16 9.26
CA GLN A 36 -11.42 -3.65 9.21
C GLN A 36 -11.21 -2.78 7.98
N LYS A 37 -11.69 -3.20 6.80
CA LYS A 37 -11.68 -2.41 5.56
C LYS A 37 -12.37 -1.06 5.73
N PHE A 38 -13.57 -1.05 6.30
CA PHE A 38 -14.28 0.20 6.60
C PHE A 38 -13.48 1.12 7.53
N ASN A 39 -12.91 0.57 8.60
CA ASN A 39 -12.12 1.33 9.57
C ASN A 39 -10.85 1.93 8.96
N ILE A 40 -10.12 1.17 8.13
CA ILE A 40 -8.93 1.70 7.46
C ILE A 40 -9.32 2.82 6.50
N ILE A 41 -10.32 2.63 5.63
CA ILE A 41 -10.77 3.67 4.69
C ILE A 41 -11.25 4.93 5.43
N LYS A 42 -11.99 4.78 6.53
CA LYS A 42 -12.51 5.91 7.30
C LYS A 42 -11.39 6.69 8.00
N SER A 43 -10.50 5.99 8.70
CA SER A 43 -9.38 6.63 9.41
C SER A 43 -8.37 7.24 8.45
N TRP A 44 -8.16 6.62 7.29
CA TRP A 44 -7.23 7.06 6.26
C TRP A 44 -7.53 8.47 5.74
N LYS A 45 -8.79 8.93 5.80
CA LYS A 45 -9.15 10.32 5.48
C LYS A 45 -8.34 11.36 6.27
N GLY A 46 -7.92 11.03 7.50
CA GLY A 46 -7.02 11.87 8.29
C GLY A 46 -5.65 12.03 7.63
N ILE A 47 -5.10 10.91 7.17
CA ILE A 47 -3.80 10.82 6.50
C ILE A 47 -3.88 11.41 5.08
N SER A 48 -4.96 11.18 4.34
CA SER A 48 -5.18 11.78 3.01
C SER A 48 -5.10 13.32 3.03
N ARG A 49 -5.40 13.97 4.16
CA ARG A 49 -5.27 15.43 4.33
C ARG A 49 -3.86 15.88 4.71
N ALA A 50 -3.00 14.95 5.09
CA ALA A 50 -1.64 15.17 5.59
C ALA A 50 -0.60 14.31 4.84
N ILE A 51 -0.90 13.91 3.59
CA ILE A 51 -0.10 12.96 2.79
C ILE A 51 1.40 13.30 2.79
N GLU A 52 1.72 14.56 2.49
CA GLU A 52 3.11 15.02 2.41
C GLU A 52 3.81 15.02 3.77
N PRO A 53 3.32 15.70 4.83
CA PRO A 53 4.00 15.68 6.13
C PRO A 53 4.07 14.28 6.76
N THR A 54 3.05 13.44 6.58
CA THR A 54 3.11 12.02 7.01
C THR A 54 4.22 11.28 6.27
N GLY A 55 4.32 11.46 4.94
CA GLY A 55 5.35 10.83 4.13
C GLY A 55 6.76 11.29 4.48
N VAL A 56 6.95 12.60 4.70
CA VAL A 56 8.25 13.15 5.09
C VAL A 56 8.69 12.53 6.41
N TYR A 57 7.81 12.48 7.41
CA TYR A 57 8.12 11.83 8.69
C TYR A 57 8.48 10.35 8.51
N MET A 58 7.73 9.62 7.69
CA MET A 58 8.02 8.22 7.36
C MET A 58 9.42 8.06 6.77
N PHE A 59 9.83 8.89 5.82
CA PHE A 59 11.17 8.78 5.22
C PHE A 59 12.30 9.22 6.14
N VAL A 60 12.10 10.28 6.92
CA VAL A 60 13.04 10.67 7.97
C VAL A 60 13.29 9.48 8.93
N LYS A 61 12.22 8.82 9.37
CA LYS A 61 12.32 7.60 10.20
C LYS A 61 12.98 6.43 9.50
N LEU A 62 12.75 6.25 8.20
CA LEU A 62 13.43 5.23 7.40
C LEU A 62 14.96 5.44 7.44
N PHE A 63 15.42 6.67 7.21
CA PHE A 63 16.85 6.98 7.17
C PHE A 63 17.51 7.04 8.54
N GLU A 64 16.78 7.42 9.60
CA GLU A 64 17.26 7.27 10.98
C GLU A 64 17.56 5.80 11.31
N ASN A 65 16.72 4.87 10.84
CA ASN A 65 16.84 3.45 11.14
C ASN A 65 17.72 2.67 10.13
N ASN A 66 17.93 3.20 8.92
CA ASN A 66 18.61 2.54 7.81
C ASN A 66 19.37 3.60 6.96
N ALA A 67 20.37 4.23 7.56
CA ALA A 67 21.07 5.38 6.98
C ALA A 67 21.68 5.11 5.60
N GLU A 68 22.02 3.85 5.28
CA GLU A 68 22.55 3.45 3.99
C GLU A 68 21.56 3.61 2.83
N LEU A 69 20.25 3.53 3.10
CA LEU A 69 19.22 3.59 2.06
C LEU A 69 19.14 4.95 1.37
N ILE A 70 19.58 6.02 2.05
CA ILE A 70 19.58 7.36 1.45
C ILE A 70 20.49 7.45 0.21
N ASN A 71 21.48 6.55 0.09
CA ASN A 71 22.39 6.52 -1.05
C ASN A 71 21.72 6.12 -2.37
N LEU A 72 20.52 5.52 -2.32
CA LEU A 72 19.71 5.21 -3.50
C LEU A 72 19.07 6.47 -4.10
N PHE A 73 18.98 7.57 -3.36
CA PHE A 73 18.25 8.77 -3.74
C PHE A 73 19.18 9.86 -4.27
N THR A 74 19.55 9.78 -5.54
CA THR A 74 20.57 10.66 -6.16
C THR A 74 20.37 12.16 -5.96
N LYS A 75 19.13 12.64 -5.85
CA LYS A 75 18.78 14.07 -5.66
C LYS A 75 19.07 14.61 -4.25
N PHE A 76 18.98 13.76 -3.23
CA PHE A 76 19.08 14.16 -1.82
C PHE A 76 19.94 13.22 -0.97
N LYS A 77 20.76 12.39 -1.62
CA LYS A 77 21.67 11.45 -0.97
C LYS A 77 22.71 12.11 -0.07
N GLN A 78 22.85 13.43 -0.07
CA GLN A 78 23.77 14.21 0.77
C GLN A 78 23.21 14.61 2.12
N LEU A 79 21.89 14.55 2.32
CA LEU A 79 21.26 14.95 3.58
C LEU A 79 21.65 13.95 4.67
N ARG A 80 22.16 14.40 5.82
CA ARG A 80 22.67 13.49 6.87
C ARG A 80 21.94 13.64 8.19
N THR A 81 21.34 14.81 8.42
CA THR A 81 20.63 15.09 9.65
C THR A 81 19.12 15.00 9.45
N ARG A 82 18.41 14.81 10.57
CA ARG A 82 16.95 14.79 10.62
C ARG A 82 16.34 16.07 10.07
N ASP A 83 16.89 17.21 10.47
CA ASP A 83 16.35 18.52 10.12
C ASP A 83 16.54 18.82 8.62
N GLU A 84 17.73 18.54 8.08
CA GLU A 84 18.00 18.63 6.63
C GLU A 84 17.04 17.77 5.80
N GLN A 85 16.76 16.54 6.26
CA GLN A 85 15.82 15.65 5.59
C GLN A 85 14.40 16.21 5.67
N ALA A 86 13.96 16.67 6.84
CA ALA A 86 12.61 17.19 7.05
C ALA A 86 12.32 18.46 6.23
N GLU A 87 13.33 19.29 5.96
CA GLU A 87 13.20 20.55 5.22
C GLU A 87 13.47 20.39 3.69
N SER A 88 13.84 19.20 3.22
CA SER A 88 14.14 18.98 1.80
C SER A 88 12.89 18.91 0.94
N LEU A 89 12.83 19.78 -0.08
CA LEU A 89 11.78 19.79 -1.10
C LEU A 89 11.80 18.49 -1.93
N GLU A 90 12.99 18.01 -2.30
CA GLU A 90 13.13 16.79 -3.09
C GLU A 90 12.67 15.55 -2.32
N LEU A 91 12.94 15.50 -1.01
CA LEU A 91 12.41 14.45 -0.16
C LEU A 91 10.88 14.56 -0.04
N ALA A 92 10.35 15.77 0.16
CA ALA A 92 8.91 16.00 0.26
C ALA A 92 8.16 15.57 -1.00
N GLU A 93 8.67 15.87 -2.19
CA GLU A 93 8.11 15.43 -3.47
C GLU A 93 8.06 13.90 -3.59
N HIS A 94 9.16 13.22 -3.22
CA HIS A 94 9.22 11.77 -3.25
C HIS A 94 8.27 11.13 -2.23
N ALA A 95 8.30 11.64 -1.00
CA ALA A 95 7.42 11.23 0.08
C ALA A 95 5.94 11.34 -0.30
N LYS A 96 5.56 12.48 -0.91
CA LYS A 96 4.22 12.69 -1.44
C LYS A 96 3.85 11.67 -2.51
N THR A 97 4.74 11.39 -3.45
CA THR A 97 4.51 10.40 -4.52
C THR A 97 4.23 9.00 -3.93
N VAL A 98 5.04 8.58 -2.97
CA VAL A 98 4.87 7.27 -2.30
C VAL A 98 3.57 7.24 -1.51
N MET A 99 3.29 8.25 -0.68
CA MET A 99 2.08 8.29 0.12
C MET A 99 0.81 8.42 -0.72
N SER A 100 0.85 9.11 -1.87
CA SER A 100 -0.25 9.15 -2.85
C SER A 100 -0.49 7.78 -3.48
N SER A 101 0.55 7.00 -3.75
CA SER A 101 0.41 5.63 -4.26
C SER A 101 -0.24 4.72 -3.22
N ILE A 102 0.14 4.85 -1.95
CA ILE A 102 -0.51 4.12 -0.84
C ILE A 102 -1.97 4.57 -0.70
N ASP A 103 -2.24 5.88 -0.77
CA ASP A 103 -3.60 6.45 -0.71
C ASP A 103 -4.50 5.90 -1.81
N GLU A 104 -3.98 5.79 -3.04
CA GLU A 104 -4.66 5.13 -4.14
C GLU A 104 -4.91 3.64 -3.88
N GLY A 105 -3.92 2.92 -3.34
CA GLY A 105 -4.08 1.52 -2.92
C GLY A 105 -5.20 1.35 -1.87
N ILE A 106 -5.22 2.16 -0.82
CA ILE A 106 -6.27 2.11 0.20
C ILE A 106 -7.66 2.42 -0.40
N LYS A 107 -7.75 3.43 -1.27
CA LYS A 107 -9.02 3.83 -1.91
C LYS A 107 -9.53 2.81 -2.94
N SER A 108 -8.63 2.04 -3.54
CA SER A 108 -8.97 1.04 -4.56
C SER A 108 -9.27 -0.35 -4.01
N MET A 109 -9.30 -0.56 -2.69
CA MET A 109 -9.63 -1.88 -2.10
C MET A 109 -11.02 -2.41 -2.47
N ASP A 110 -11.92 -1.61 -3.05
CA ASP A 110 -13.18 -2.07 -3.65
C ASP A 110 -13.03 -2.64 -5.07
N ASN A 111 -11.96 -2.27 -5.79
CA ASN A 111 -11.56 -2.84 -7.08
C ASN A 111 -10.20 -3.53 -6.92
N VAL A 112 -10.24 -4.77 -6.46
CA VAL A 112 -9.04 -5.51 -6.07
C VAL A 112 -8.11 -5.81 -7.24
N ASP A 113 -8.63 -5.96 -8.46
CA ASP A 113 -7.77 -6.13 -9.64
C ASP A 113 -6.96 -4.86 -9.92
N TYR A 114 -7.60 -3.68 -9.88
CA TYR A 114 -6.89 -2.40 -10.02
C TYR A 114 -5.87 -2.18 -8.90
N PHE A 115 -6.24 -2.52 -7.66
CA PHE A 115 -5.35 -2.48 -6.52
C PHE A 115 -4.05 -3.29 -6.78
N PHE A 116 -4.19 -4.54 -7.25
CA PHE A 116 -3.04 -5.38 -7.57
C PHE A 116 -2.23 -4.82 -8.73
N ASP A 117 -2.84 -4.30 -9.79
CA ASP A 117 -2.14 -3.72 -10.93
C ASP A 117 -1.25 -2.54 -10.51
N VAL A 118 -1.79 -1.61 -9.71
CA VAL A 118 -1.05 -0.44 -9.20
C VAL A 118 0.15 -0.89 -8.37
N LEU A 119 -0.04 -1.77 -7.39
CA LEU A 119 1.04 -2.20 -6.50
C LEU A 119 2.09 -3.05 -7.21
N HIS A 120 1.69 -3.91 -8.15
CA HIS A 120 2.63 -4.65 -8.97
C HIS A 120 3.49 -3.73 -9.83
N GLN A 121 2.89 -2.67 -10.40
CA GLN A 121 3.63 -1.68 -11.19
C GLN A 121 4.65 -0.91 -10.35
N ILE A 122 4.33 -0.60 -9.10
CA ILE A 122 5.28 0.01 -8.16
C ILE A 122 6.45 -0.94 -7.87
N GLY A 123 6.17 -2.21 -7.60
CA GLY A 123 7.22 -3.22 -7.42
C GLY A 123 8.14 -3.33 -8.65
N ALA A 124 7.54 -3.41 -9.83
CA ALA A 124 8.25 -3.50 -11.09
C ALA A 124 9.09 -2.25 -11.41
N SER A 125 8.65 -1.05 -11.01
CA SER A 125 9.42 0.18 -11.22
C SER A 125 10.66 0.22 -10.33
N HIS A 126 10.58 -0.30 -9.10
CA HIS A 126 11.73 -0.36 -8.19
C HIS A 126 12.77 -1.40 -8.60
N HIS A 127 12.37 -2.47 -9.29
CA HIS A 127 13.32 -3.42 -9.87
C HIS A 127 14.30 -2.77 -10.85
N LYS A 128 13.86 -1.71 -11.54
CA LYS A 128 14.69 -0.95 -12.48
C LYS A 128 15.69 0.00 -11.80
N ILE A 129 15.62 0.17 -10.48
CA ILE A 129 16.50 1.07 -9.73
C ILE A 129 17.82 0.33 -9.44
N PRO A 130 18.97 0.81 -9.95
CA PRO A 130 20.25 0.15 -9.71
C PRO A 130 20.57 0.01 -8.22
N GLY A 131 20.87 -1.22 -7.80
CA GLY A 131 21.23 -1.54 -6.41
C GLY A 131 20.05 -1.61 -5.43
N PHE A 132 18.82 -1.37 -5.88
CA PHE A 132 17.63 -1.57 -5.06
C PHE A 132 17.36 -3.06 -4.87
N LYS A 133 17.15 -3.48 -3.62
CA LYS A 133 16.84 -4.86 -3.27
C LYS A 133 15.42 -4.94 -2.70
N LYS A 134 14.69 -5.99 -3.03
CA LYS A 134 13.30 -6.18 -2.58
C LYS A 134 13.15 -6.16 -1.06
N GLU A 135 14.18 -6.55 -0.31
CA GLU A 135 14.19 -6.52 1.15
C GLU A 135 14.08 -5.10 1.72
N TYR A 136 14.43 -4.06 0.93
CA TYR A 136 14.32 -2.67 1.36
C TYR A 136 12.87 -2.20 1.50
N PHE A 137 11.91 -2.82 0.81
CA PHE A 137 10.49 -2.51 1.02
C PHE A 137 10.06 -2.77 2.46
N TRP A 138 10.54 -3.86 3.07
CA TRP A 138 10.20 -4.21 4.45
C TRP A 138 10.73 -3.22 5.49
N LYS A 139 11.71 -2.39 5.13
CA LYS A 139 12.20 -1.32 6.00
C LYS A 139 11.20 -0.18 6.18
N ILE A 140 10.15 -0.11 5.35
CA ILE A 140 9.07 0.88 5.44
C ILE A 140 8.05 0.55 6.54
N GLU A 141 7.88 -0.72 6.94
CA GLU A 141 6.79 -1.12 7.85
C GLU A 141 6.77 -0.29 9.15
N ILE A 142 7.89 -0.23 9.86
CA ILE A 142 7.98 0.49 11.14
C ILE A 142 7.83 2.01 10.94
N PRO A 143 8.62 2.66 10.04
CA PRO A 143 8.45 4.09 9.77
C PRO A 143 7.03 4.50 9.36
N PHE A 144 6.35 3.66 8.57
CA PHE A 144 4.97 3.91 8.16
C PHE A 144 4.03 3.90 9.36
N LEU A 145 4.11 2.88 10.22
CA LEU A 145 3.25 2.78 11.40
C LEU A 145 3.48 3.95 12.37
N GLU A 146 4.73 4.36 12.57
CA GLU A 146 5.06 5.53 13.39
C GLU A 146 4.50 6.82 12.79
N ALA A 147 4.64 7.03 11.49
CA ALA A 147 4.12 8.21 10.79
C ALA A 147 2.59 8.28 10.85
N VAL A 148 1.91 7.16 10.64
CA VAL A 148 0.46 7.05 10.75
C VAL A 148 0.00 7.34 12.18
N ARG A 149 0.66 6.75 13.18
CA ARG A 149 0.35 6.98 14.60
C ARG A 149 0.47 8.46 14.94
N LEU A 150 1.56 9.11 14.54
CA LEU A 150 1.76 10.54 14.77
C LEU A 150 0.68 11.38 14.09
N THR A 151 0.29 11.02 12.87
CA THR A 151 -0.69 11.78 12.07
C THR A 151 -2.12 11.65 12.60
N LEU A 152 -2.48 10.45 13.08
CA LEU A 152 -3.82 10.19 13.61
C LEU A 152 -3.96 10.53 15.09
N ASP A 153 -2.83 10.59 15.81
CA ASP A 153 -2.73 10.97 17.21
C ASP A 153 -3.70 10.15 18.08
N ASP A 154 -4.54 10.78 18.91
CA ASP A 154 -5.55 10.12 19.76
C ASP A 154 -6.52 9.20 19.00
N ARG A 155 -6.64 9.35 17.66
CA ARG A 155 -7.49 8.47 16.83
C ARG A 155 -6.80 7.14 16.50
N TYR A 156 -5.49 7.02 16.71
CA TYR A 156 -4.74 5.79 16.52
C TYR A 156 -4.84 4.89 17.75
N THR A 157 -5.95 4.18 17.86
CA THR A 157 -6.20 3.21 18.94
C THR A 157 -5.45 1.89 18.70
N GLU A 158 -5.38 1.04 19.73
CA GLU A 158 -4.79 -0.31 19.61
C GLU A 158 -5.49 -1.16 18.53
N ASN A 159 -6.82 -1.04 18.41
CA ASN A 159 -7.55 -1.69 17.33
C ASN A 159 -7.14 -1.14 15.95
N MET A 160 -6.87 0.16 15.84
CA MET A 160 -6.34 0.73 14.59
C MET A 160 -4.94 0.22 14.30
N ASP A 161 -4.07 0.11 15.31
CA ASP A 161 -2.72 -0.43 15.15
C ASP A 161 -2.73 -1.82 14.50
N ASN A 162 -3.58 -2.72 15.00
CA ASN A 162 -3.75 -4.05 14.43
C ASN A 162 -4.19 -3.99 12.95
N ILE A 163 -5.12 -3.10 12.61
CA ILE A 163 -5.62 -2.94 11.23
C ILE A 163 -4.52 -2.39 10.30
N TYR A 164 -3.80 -1.36 10.74
CA TYR A 164 -2.71 -0.77 9.97
C TYR A 164 -1.56 -1.75 9.77
N ARG A 165 -1.22 -2.59 10.75
CA ARG A 165 -0.22 -3.66 10.62
C ARG A 165 -0.59 -4.69 9.56
N ILE A 166 -1.84 -5.17 9.57
CA ILE A 166 -2.32 -6.10 8.55
C ILE A 166 -2.25 -5.43 7.17
N THR A 167 -2.71 -4.19 7.10
CA THR A 167 -2.76 -3.43 5.84
C THR A 167 -1.37 -3.20 5.25
N ILE A 168 -0.41 -2.69 6.04
CA ILE A 168 0.92 -2.38 5.52
C ILE A 168 1.66 -3.65 5.10
N LYS A 169 1.53 -4.75 5.85
CA LYS A 169 2.12 -6.03 5.45
C LYS A 169 1.59 -6.49 4.10
N PHE A 170 0.26 -6.45 3.91
CA PHE A 170 -0.36 -6.81 2.65
C PHE A 170 0.11 -5.94 1.47
N LEU A 171 0.21 -4.61 1.68
CA LEU A 171 0.74 -3.70 0.67
C LEU A 171 2.18 -4.07 0.29
N LEU A 172 3.05 -4.27 1.29
CA LEU A 172 4.46 -4.60 1.08
C LEU A 172 4.64 -5.97 0.39
N GLU A 173 3.90 -6.98 0.81
CA GLU A 173 3.88 -8.30 0.16
C GLU A 173 3.51 -8.18 -1.33
N THR A 174 2.46 -7.41 -1.64
CA THR A 174 2.00 -7.21 -3.01
C THR A 174 3.02 -6.46 -3.87
N VAL A 175 3.66 -5.42 -3.32
CA VAL A 175 4.71 -4.68 -4.01
C VAL A 175 5.94 -5.56 -4.24
N VAL A 176 6.34 -6.37 -3.26
CA VAL A 176 7.43 -7.35 -3.41
C VAL A 176 7.09 -8.38 -4.48
N GLU A 177 5.86 -8.89 -4.53
CA GLU A 177 5.41 -9.78 -5.60
C GLU A 177 5.55 -9.13 -6.98
N GLY A 178 5.20 -7.85 -7.09
CA GLY A 178 5.39 -7.06 -8.31
C GLY A 178 6.84 -6.96 -8.76
N TYR A 179 7.74 -6.71 -7.82
CA TYR A 179 9.18 -6.69 -8.04
C TYR A 179 9.68 -8.05 -8.57
N GLU A 180 9.32 -9.14 -7.88
CA GLU A 180 9.76 -10.49 -8.26
C GLU A 180 9.19 -10.93 -9.62
N LYS A 181 7.96 -10.53 -9.95
CA LYS A 181 7.38 -10.74 -11.28
C LYS A 181 8.18 -10.03 -12.36
N ALA A 182 8.65 -8.80 -12.11
CA ALA A 182 9.47 -8.06 -13.06
C ALA A 182 10.86 -8.72 -13.24
N GLU A 183 11.50 -9.10 -12.14
CA GLU A 183 12.79 -9.79 -12.13
C GLU A 183 12.75 -11.11 -12.93
N LYS A 184 11.69 -11.90 -12.75
CA LYS A 184 11.48 -13.15 -13.50
C LYS A 184 11.27 -12.89 -15.00
N ARG A 185 10.56 -11.82 -15.38
CA ARG A 185 10.33 -11.46 -16.79
C ARG A 185 11.64 -11.10 -17.48
N GLU A 186 12.46 -10.25 -16.86
CA GLU A 186 13.77 -9.86 -17.40
C GLU A 186 14.70 -11.07 -17.55
N SER A 187 14.74 -11.94 -16.53
CA SER A 187 15.53 -13.19 -16.59
C SER A 187 15.12 -14.07 -17.77
N ASN A 188 13.82 -14.22 -18.01
CA ASN A 188 13.29 -15.05 -19.11
C ASN A 188 13.55 -14.43 -20.49
N GLU A 189 13.46 -13.11 -20.62
CA GLU A 189 13.78 -12.39 -21.86
C GLU A 189 15.26 -12.51 -22.20
N ASN A 190 16.15 -12.39 -21.21
CA ASN A 190 17.58 -12.57 -21.38
C ASN A 190 17.94 -14.00 -21.84
N VAL A 191 17.27 -15.03 -21.29
CA VAL A 191 17.44 -16.42 -21.75
C VAL A 191 17.02 -16.59 -23.21
N LYS A 192 15.85 -16.07 -23.61
CA LYS A 192 15.36 -16.17 -25.00
C LYS A 192 16.30 -15.47 -25.99
N ASN A 193 16.80 -14.29 -25.64
CA ASN A 193 17.73 -13.54 -26.50
C ASN A 193 19.08 -14.28 -26.67
N ASN A 194 19.56 -14.94 -25.63
CA ASN A 194 20.78 -15.75 -25.70
C ASN A 194 20.59 -16.98 -26.60
N VAL A 195 19.48 -17.71 -26.47
CA VAL A 195 19.18 -18.90 -27.31
C VAL A 195 19.11 -18.52 -28.80
N ASN A 196 18.38 -17.46 -29.14
CA ASN A 196 18.26 -16.99 -30.53
C ASN A 196 19.61 -16.53 -31.13
N SER A 197 20.50 -15.97 -30.31
CA SER A 197 21.84 -15.53 -30.75
C SER A 197 22.77 -16.72 -31.05
N THR A 198 22.65 -17.82 -30.31
CA THR A 198 23.39 -19.07 -30.58
C THR A 198 22.90 -19.80 -31.84
N GLU A 199 21.58 -19.80 -32.10
CA GLU A 199 21.02 -20.47 -33.30
C GLU A 199 21.30 -19.69 -34.59
N GLY A 200 21.39 -18.36 -34.53
CA GLY A 200 21.74 -17.51 -35.69
C GLY A 200 23.20 -17.63 -36.17
N ASN A 201 24.10 -18.20 -35.35
CA ASN A 201 25.52 -18.30 -35.67
C ASN A 201 25.93 -19.67 -36.27
N CYS A 202 25.03 -20.66 -36.29
CA CYS A 202 25.31 -22.00 -36.80
C CYS A 202 25.10 -22.14 -38.33
N SER A 203 24.51 -21.14 -39.00
CA SER A 203 24.11 -21.22 -40.43
C SER A 203 25.04 -20.48 -41.40
N LYS A 204 26.22 -20.01 -40.97
CA LYS A 204 27.24 -19.38 -41.83
C LYS A 204 28.59 -20.07 -41.70
N GLY A 205 28.62 -21.36 -42.03
CA GLY A 205 29.84 -22.11 -42.24
C GLY A 205 29.67 -23.01 -43.45
N THR A 206 30.62 -22.93 -44.38
CA THR A 206 30.85 -23.84 -45.52
C THR A 206 29.90 -23.71 -46.72
N ASN A 207 30.31 -22.90 -47.70
CA ASN A 207 30.32 -23.30 -49.11
C ASN A 207 31.38 -22.48 -49.83
N GLY A 208 32.60 -23.03 -49.84
CA GLY A 208 33.72 -22.55 -50.61
C GLY A 208 34.48 -23.75 -51.15
N SER A 209 34.16 -24.15 -52.37
CA SER A 209 35.01 -24.88 -53.32
C SER A 209 34.37 -24.76 -54.70
#